data_AF-A0AA36C4E7-F1
#
_entry.id   AF-A0AA36C4E7-F1
#
_cell.length_a   1.000
_cell.length_b   1.000
_cell.length_c   1.000
_cell.angle_alpha   90.00
_cell.angle_beta   90.00
_cell.angle_gamma   90.00
#
_symmetry.space_group_name_H-M   'P 1'
#
loop_
_entity.id
_entity.type
_entity.pdbx_description
1 polymer ?
#
loop_
_entity_poly.entity_id
_entity_poly.type
_entity_poly.pdbx_seq_one_letter_code
_entity_poly.pdbx_strand_id
1 'polypeptide(L)'
;RFSNKLWNMATYVDIISKAAPQGDNAVDLDDCHNETDKWLLSRYHRTLDTVAESIDRMELNQAFQRLHEFLLADLCDVYLETTKSALRSGDKKRLAEIRATFSHVIPGVLAQLSVFMPFASEVIYEQAATVTHRQSIHAIILKSDPTRLDPVAEAKMASTMGIVKSLRSLREVFQFARDKKTPGTLFYDSAQNTPKIVPEVVESLCGFKPVFAEIDASKNDIVPFTVPNLPGSFAIKIQAEKQASYLGLLKERLSKNDERVEKQRALLDRFRQIARTNIANEKVRADRKAKDAKLVQNAEAKLQILEEEVKKMRAQLYS
;
A
#
# COMPACT_ATOMS: atom_id res chain seq x y z
N ARG A 1 -14.25 -12.58 -13.09
CA ARG A 1 -14.05 -11.91 -11.77
C ARG A 1 -13.54 -10.48 -11.96
N PHE A 2 -12.45 -10.26 -12.69
CA PHE A 2 -11.90 -8.93 -12.96
C PHE A 2 -12.93 -7.98 -13.62
N SER A 3 -13.58 -8.39 -14.71
CA SER A 3 -14.62 -7.57 -15.37
C SER A 3 -15.76 -7.16 -14.43
N ASN A 4 -16.18 -8.04 -13.52
CA ASN A 4 -17.21 -7.72 -12.51
C ASN A 4 -16.73 -6.65 -11.51
N LYS A 5 -15.44 -6.70 -11.11
CA LYS A 5 -14.84 -5.68 -10.26
C LYS A 5 -14.79 -4.31 -10.98
N LEU A 6 -14.46 -4.31 -12.28
CA LEU A 6 -14.49 -3.09 -13.08
C LEU A 6 -15.90 -2.51 -13.24
N TRP A 7 -16.90 -3.37 -13.47
CA TRP A 7 -18.30 -2.94 -13.54
C TRP A 7 -18.78 -2.30 -12.23
N ASN A 8 -18.47 -2.93 -11.09
CA ASN A 8 -18.77 -2.37 -9.77
C ASN A 8 -18.05 -1.04 -9.52
N MET A 9 -16.81 -0.91 -9.99
CA MET A 9 -16.06 0.33 -9.91
C MET A 9 -16.72 1.44 -10.74
N ALA A 10 -17.08 1.17 -12.00
CA ALA A 10 -17.80 2.12 -12.84
C ALA A 10 -19.15 2.54 -12.25
N THR A 11 -19.90 1.59 -11.70
CA THR A 11 -21.18 1.87 -11.02
C THR A 11 -20.98 2.81 -9.83
N TYR A 12 -19.92 2.61 -9.05
CA TYR A 12 -19.61 3.49 -7.93
C TYR A 12 -19.14 4.88 -8.38
N VAL A 13 -18.34 4.97 -9.44
CA VAL A 13 -17.92 6.25 -10.03
C VAL A 13 -19.12 7.07 -10.51
N ASP A 14 -20.11 6.43 -11.13
CA ASP A 14 -21.37 7.06 -11.52
C ASP A 14 -22.16 7.58 -10.30
N ILE A 15 -22.25 6.79 -9.22
CA ILE A 15 -22.89 7.22 -7.96
C ILE A 15 -22.21 8.47 -7.40
N ILE A 16 -20.87 8.49 -7.33
CA ILE A 16 -20.12 9.65 -6.86
C ILE A 16 -20.36 10.87 -7.76
N SER A 17 -20.35 10.67 -9.07
CA SER A 17 -20.55 11.74 -10.04
C SER A 17 -21.93 12.39 -9.92
N LYS A 18 -22.96 11.61 -9.62
CA LYS A 18 -24.32 12.09 -9.36
C LYS A 18 -24.48 12.77 -8.00
N ALA A 19 -23.71 12.34 -7.00
CA ALA A 19 -23.74 12.93 -5.65
C ALA A 19 -22.92 14.23 -5.53
N ALA A 20 -21.87 14.39 -6.35
CA ALA A 20 -21.01 15.57 -6.35
C ALA A 20 -21.70 16.80 -6.98
N PRO A 21 -21.32 18.03 -6.54
CA PRO A 21 -21.74 19.27 -7.19
C PRO A 21 -21.42 19.30 -8.70
N GLN A 22 -22.28 19.98 -9.46
CA GLN A 22 -22.21 20.13 -10.93
C GLN A 22 -22.18 21.63 -11.29
N GLY A 23 -21.72 21.97 -12.50
CA GLY A 23 -21.67 23.36 -12.99
C GLY A 23 -20.57 24.18 -12.32
N ASP A 24 -20.85 25.45 -11.99
CA ASP A 24 -19.90 26.42 -11.43
C ASP A 24 -19.29 26.04 -10.07
N ASN A 25 -19.79 24.97 -9.44
CA ASN A 25 -19.26 24.41 -8.20
C ASN A 25 -18.35 23.17 -8.44
N ALA A 26 -18.00 22.89 -9.70
CA ALA A 26 -17.00 21.88 -10.02
C ALA A 26 -15.63 22.33 -9.49
N VAL A 27 -14.87 21.37 -8.97
CA VAL A 27 -13.49 21.59 -8.50
C VAL A 27 -12.57 21.19 -9.63
N ASP A 28 -11.61 22.06 -9.95
CA ASP A 28 -10.55 21.73 -10.90
C ASP A 28 -9.54 20.78 -10.26
N LEU A 29 -8.90 19.95 -11.09
CA LEU A 29 -7.94 18.95 -10.61
C LEU A 29 -6.76 19.57 -9.84
N ASP A 30 -6.40 20.82 -10.17
CA ASP A 30 -5.35 21.58 -9.49
C ASP A 30 -5.71 22.02 -8.07
N ASP A 31 -7.01 22.15 -7.79
CA ASP A 31 -7.53 22.53 -6.50
C ASP A 31 -7.78 21.31 -5.58
N CYS A 32 -7.55 20.09 -6.09
CA CYS A 32 -7.59 18.87 -5.29
C CYS A 32 -6.38 18.81 -4.33
N HIS A 33 -6.62 19.11 -3.07
CA HIS A 33 -5.55 19.17 -2.06
C HIS A 33 -5.47 17.93 -1.16
N ASN A 34 -6.45 17.01 -1.24
CA ASN A 34 -6.45 15.81 -0.42
C ASN A 34 -5.24 14.91 -0.74
N GLU A 35 -4.60 14.40 0.32
CA GLU A 35 -3.42 13.54 0.22
C GLU A 35 -3.69 12.24 -0.55
N THR A 36 -4.90 11.69 -0.45
CA THR A 36 -5.29 10.47 -1.18
C THR A 36 -5.46 10.71 -2.67
N ASP A 37 -5.91 11.90 -3.08
CA ASP A 37 -6.06 12.28 -4.49
C ASP A 37 -4.68 12.48 -5.13
N LYS A 38 -3.81 13.26 -4.48
CA LYS A 38 -2.43 13.48 -4.92
C LYS A 38 -1.67 12.18 -5.09
N TRP A 39 -1.82 11.28 -4.11
CA TRP A 39 -1.24 9.95 -4.19
C TRP A 39 -1.77 9.17 -5.40
N LEU A 40 -3.09 9.10 -5.60
CA LEU A 40 -3.68 8.35 -6.71
C LEU A 40 -3.24 8.92 -8.07
N LEU A 41 -3.19 10.25 -8.21
CA LEU A 41 -2.73 10.91 -9.42
C LEU A 41 -1.26 10.58 -9.71
N SER A 42 -0.38 10.64 -8.71
CA SER A 42 1.02 10.23 -8.86
C SER A 42 1.15 8.77 -9.31
N ARG A 43 0.39 7.86 -8.68
CA ARG A 43 0.37 6.44 -9.04
C ARG A 43 -0.17 6.22 -10.45
N TYR A 44 -1.19 6.97 -10.85
CA TYR A 44 -1.78 6.91 -12.19
C TYR A 44 -0.75 7.31 -13.26
N HIS A 45 -0.10 8.47 -13.12
CA HIS A 45 0.90 8.92 -14.09
C HIS A 45 2.12 7.98 -14.15
N ARG A 46 2.59 7.47 -13.01
CA ARG A 46 3.63 6.44 -12.99
C ARG A 46 3.20 5.16 -13.72
N THR A 47 1.93 4.78 -13.59
CA THR A 47 1.37 3.61 -14.28
C THR A 47 1.26 3.86 -15.79
N LEU A 48 0.91 5.08 -16.22
CA LEU A 48 0.94 5.48 -17.63
C LEU A 48 2.33 5.24 -18.23
N ASP A 49 3.35 5.81 -17.60
CA ASP A 49 4.73 5.71 -18.09
C ASP A 49 5.20 4.25 -18.11
N THR A 50 4.98 3.52 -17.02
CA THR A 50 5.44 2.12 -16.92
C THR A 50 4.76 1.21 -17.95
N VAL A 51 3.46 1.40 -18.20
CA VAL A 51 2.69 0.62 -19.19
C VAL A 51 3.13 0.98 -20.59
N ALA A 52 3.32 2.26 -20.90
CA ALA A 52 3.83 2.72 -22.20
C ALA A 52 5.21 2.11 -22.50
N GLU A 53 6.16 2.22 -21.56
CA GLU A 53 7.49 1.61 -21.68
C GLU A 53 7.43 0.10 -21.89
N SER A 54 6.53 -0.59 -21.19
CA SER A 54 6.36 -2.04 -21.33
C SER A 54 5.78 -2.41 -22.70
N ILE A 55 4.84 -1.62 -23.23
CA ILE A 55 4.28 -1.82 -24.57
C ILE A 55 5.34 -1.58 -25.64
N ASP A 56 6.13 -0.51 -25.53
CA ASP A 56 7.23 -0.20 -26.46
C ASP A 56 8.28 -1.32 -26.51
N ARG A 57 8.50 -2.00 -25.39
CA ARG A 57 9.39 -3.18 -25.29
C ARG A 57 8.72 -4.51 -25.68
N MET A 58 7.47 -4.47 -26.13
CA MET A 58 6.63 -5.65 -26.42
C MET A 58 6.41 -6.59 -25.22
N GLU A 59 6.54 -6.08 -24.00
CA GLU A 59 6.34 -6.81 -22.75
C GLU A 59 4.88 -6.73 -22.28
N LEU A 60 3.94 -7.17 -23.13
CA LEU A 60 2.49 -7.02 -22.91
C LEU A 60 2.00 -7.62 -21.58
N ASN A 61 2.59 -8.73 -21.13
CA ASN A 61 2.26 -9.34 -19.85
C ASN A 61 2.62 -8.42 -18.67
N GLN A 62 3.78 -7.76 -18.74
CA GLN A 62 4.21 -6.82 -17.69
C GLN A 62 3.32 -5.58 -17.72
N ALA A 63 3.04 -5.03 -18.91
CA ALA A 63 2.11 -3.92 -19.09
C ALA A 63 0.75 -4.20 -18.44
N PHE A 64 0.12 -5.34 -18.77
CA PHE A 64 -1.15 -5.74 -18.18
C PHE A 64 -1.05 -5.92 -16.67
N GLN A 65 0.00 -6.59 -16.17
CA GLN A 65 0.18 -6.81 -14.73
C GLN A 65 0.26 -5.49 -13.95
N ARG A 66 0.99 -4.49 -14.46
CA ARG A 66 1.11 -3.18 -13.83
C ARG A 66 -0.22 -2.43 -13.81
N LEU A 67 -0.92 -2.41 -14.93
CA LEU A 67 -2.24 -1.79 -15.02
C LEU A 67 -3.26 -2.47 -14.11
N HIS A 68 -3.24 -3.81 -14.07
CA HIS A 68 -4.12 -4.61 -13.23
C HIS A 68 -3.83 -4.39 -11.74
N GLU A 69 -2.55 -4.30 -11.34
CA GLU A 69 -2.14 -3.95 -9.97
C GLU A 69 -2.65 -2.57 -9.57
N PHE A 70 -2.47 -1.54 -10.42
CA PHE A 70 -3.02 -0.21 -10.17
C PHE A 70 -4.54 -0.22 -10.02
N LEU A 71 -5.26 -0.85 -10.96
CA LEU A 71 -6.72 -0.92 -10.94
C LEU A 71 -7.28 -1.57 -9.68
N LEU A 72 -6.67 -2.67 -9.24
CA LEU A 72 -7.17 -3.40 -8.07
C LEU A 72 -6.64 -2.84 -6.76
N ALA A 73 -5.32 -2.76 -6.60
CA ALA A 73 -4.70 -2.45 -5.32
C ALA A 73 -4.78 -0.96 -5.00
N ASP A 74 -4.44 -0.10 -5.96
CA ASP A 74 -4.35 1.34 -5.70
C ASP A 74 -5.74 2.00 -5.82
N LEU A 75 -6.45 1.77 -6.92
CA LEU A 75 -7.73 2.40 -7.19
C LEU A 75 -8.87 1.75 -6.41
N CYS A 76 -9.11 0.43 -6.56
CA CYS A 76 -10.27 -0.23 -5.97
C CYS A 76 -10.17 -0.48 -4.47
N ASP A 77 -9.06 -1.05 -4.00
CA ASP A 77 -8.96 -1.54 -2.62
C ASP A 77 -8.55 -0.45 -1.62
N VAL A 78 -7.98 0.66 -2.12
CA VAL A 78 -7.56 1.80 -1.29
C VAL A 78 -8.37 3.04 -1.61
N TYR A 79 -8.20 3.65 -2.80
CA TYR A 79 -8.80 4.96 -3.06
C TYR A 79 -10.33 4.95 -3.00
N LEU A 80 -10.98 4.02 -3.72
CA LEU A 80 -12.44 3.83 -3.69
C LEU A 80 -13.01 3.53 -2.30
N GLU A 81 -12.25 2.89 -1.42
CA GLU A 81 -12.68 2.67 -0.04
C GLU A 81 -12.56 3.96 0.79
N THR A 82 -11.52 4.76 0.57
CA THR A 82 -11.33 6.06 1.26
C THR A 82 -12.43 7.06 0.91
N THR A 83 -12.98 7.00 -0.31
CA THR A 83 -14.01 7.93 -0.79
C THR A 83 -15.40 7.66 -0.20
N LYS A 84 -15.64 6.45 0.35
CA LYS A 84 -16.96 6.06 0.90
C LYS A 84 -17.38 6.87 2.11
N SER A 85 -16.43 7.39 2.88
CA SER A 85 -16.72 8.27 4.02
C SER A 85 -17.47 9.53 3.56
N ALA A 86 -16.94 10.21 2.54
CA ALA A 86 -17.50 11.43 1.96
C ALA A 86 -18.91 11.20 1.38
N LEU A 87 -19.11 10.07 0.69
CA LEU A 87 -20.42 9.71 0.16
C LEU A 87 -21.45 9.46 1.27
N ARG A 88 -21.06 8.81 2.37
CA ARG A 88 -21.95 8.56 3.51
C ARG A 88 -22.25 9.83 4.32
N SER A 89 -21.28 10.73 4.45
CA SER A 89 -21.45 11.99 5.18
C SER A 89 -22.14 13.08 4.36
N GLY A 90 -22.21 12.92 3.04
CA GLY A 90 -22.73 13.95 2.14
C GLY A 90 -21.81 15.17 2.02
N ASP A 91 -20.50 15.01 2.25
CA ASP A 91 -19.51 16.08 2.13
C ASP A 91 -19.37 16.51 0.67
N LYS A 92 -20.11 17.55 0.29
CA LYS A 92 -20.16 18.04 -1.08
C LYS A 92 -18.80 18.53 -1.60
N LYS A 93 -17.98 19.14 -0.74
CA LYS A 93 -16.66 19.63 -1.15
C LYS A 93 -15.75 18.45 -1.47
N ARG A 94 -15.67 17.47 -0.56
CA ARG A 94 -14.86 16.27 -0.78
C ARG A 94 -15.36 15.47 -1.99
N LEU A 95 -16.68 15.35 -2.17
CA LEU A 95 -17.25 14.68 -3.34
C LEU A 95 -16.88 15.36 -4.66
N ALA A 96 -16.76 16.70 -4.69
CA ALA A 96 -16.31 17.43 -5.87
C ALA A 96 -14.84 17.11 -6.22
N GLU A 97 -13.94 17.11 -5.23
CA GLU A 97 -12.52 16.73 -5.41
C GLU A 97 -12.38 15.27 -5.91
N ILE A 98 -13.15 14.35 -5.31
CA ILE A 98 -13.14 12.93 -5.72
C ILE A 98 -13.61 12.80 -7.16
N ARG A 99 -14.69 13.50 -7.54
CA ARG A 99 -15.20 13.49 -8.91
C ARG A 99 -14.19 14.05 -9.89
N ALA A 100 -13.51 15.15 -9.57
CA ALA A 100 -12.45 15.72 -10.41
C ALA A 100 -11.33 14.69 -10.65
N THR A 101 -10.89 14.04 -9.58
CA THR A 101 -9.88 12.97 -9.66
C THR A 101 -10.35 11.79 -10.51
N PHE A 102 -11.58 11.29 -10.34
CA PHE A 102 -12.12 10.22 -11.18
C PHE A 102 -12.27 10.62 -12.64
N SER A 103 -12.69 11.85 -12.91
CA SER A 103 -12.85 12.37 -14.27
C SER A 103 -11.52 12.40 -15.03
N HIS A 104 -10.40 12.51 -14.30
CA HIS A 104 -9.06 12.43 -14.87
C HIS A 104 -8.56 10.97 -15.00
N VAL A 105 -8.65 10.18 -13.93
CA VAL A 105 -8.02 8.86 -13.85
C VAL A 105 -8.79 7.78 -14.61
N ILE A 106 -10.14 7.75 -14.51
CA ILE A 106 -10.94 6.64 -15.06
C ILE A 106 -10.87 6.55 -16.58
N PRO A 107 -11.06 7.63 -17.36
CA PRO A 107 -10.94 7.56 -18.81
C PRO A 107 -9.55 7.08 -19.24
N GLY A 108 -8.52 7.58 -18.56
CA GLY A 108 -7.15 7.25 -18.86
C GLY A 108 -6.81 5.77 -18.66
N VAL A 109 -7.22 5.22 -17.51
CA VAL A 109 -6.97 3.83 -17.16
C VAL A 109 -7.76 2.88 -18.05
N LEU A 110 -9.00 3.21 -18.40
CA LEU A 110 -9.81 2.40 -19.31
C LEU A 110 -9.28 2.45 -20.73
N ALA A 111 -8.76 3.59 -21.20
CA ALA A 111 -8.07 3.69 -22.48
C ALA A 111 -6.82 2.79 -22.53
N GLN A 112 -6.01 2.72 -21.46
CA GLN A 112 -4.90 1.75 -21.38
C GLN A 112 -5.40 0.30 -21.39
N LEU A 113 -6.48 0.03 -20.65
CA LEU A 113 -7.06 -1.31 -20.56
C LEU A 113 -7.64 -1.77 -21.91
N SER A 114 -8.06 -0.83 -22.75
CA SER A 114 -8.63 -1.09 -24.08
C SER A 114 -7.70 -1.89 -25.00
N VAL A 115 -6.38 -1.79 -24.79
CA VAL A 115 -5.37 -2.60 -25.51
C VAL A 115 -5.55 -4.10 -25.22
N PHE A 116 -6.01 -4.45 -24.02
CA PHE A 116 -6.19 -5.84 -23.56
C PHE A 116 -7.65 -6.28 -23.58
N MET A 117 -8.58 -5.35 -23.33
CA MET A 117 -10.02 -5.62 -23.19
C MET A 117 -10.84 -4.52 -23.89
N PRO A 118 -10.79 -4.42 -25.23
CA PRO A 118 -11.34 -3.28 -25.97
C PRO A 118 -12.84 -3.06 -25.71
N PHE A 119 -13.66 -4.09 -25.97
CA PHE A 119 -15.12 -3.98 -25.81
C PHE A 119 -15.55 -3.77 -24.35
N ALA A 120 -14.91 -4.48 -23.41
CA ALA A 120 -15.27 -4.33 -22.01
C ALA A 120 -14.92 -2.92 -21.50
N SER A 121 -13.76 -2.40 -21.88
CA SER A 121 -13.32 -1.07 -21.46
C SER A 121 -14.23 0.03 -22.01
N GLU A 122 -14.69 -0.10 -23.26
CA GLU A 122 -15.66 0.83 -23.86
C GLU A 122 -16.98 0.84 -23.07
N VAL A 123 -17.57 -0.34 -22.84
CA VAL A 123 -18.86 -0.45 -22.11
C VAL A 123 -18.72 0.03 -20.65
N ILE A 124 -17.60 -0.27 -19.99
CA ILE A 124 -17.32 0.19 -18.63
C ILE A 124 -17.14 1.71 -18.60
N TYR A 125 -16.50 2.27 -19.63
CA TYR A 125 -16.32 3.71 -19.77
C TYR A 125 -17.67 4.40 -19.93
N GLU A 126 -18.53 3.93 -20.85
CA GLU A 126 -19.88 4.45 -21.03
C GLU A 126 -20.69 4.42 -19.72
N GLN A 127 -20.52 3.38 -18.90
CA GLN A 127 -21.18 3.26 -17.60
C GLN A 127 -20.61 4.20 -16.53
N ALA A 128 -19.29 4.38 -16.46
CA ALA A 128 -18.62 5.25 -15.48
C ALA A 128 -18.75 6.72 -15.85
N ALA A 129 -18.84 7.00 -17.14
CA ALA A 129 -18.93 8.31 -17.72
C ALA A 129 -20.33 8.90 -17.47
N THR A 130 -20.42 9.81 -16.51
CA THR A 130 -21.40 10.92 -16.59
C THR A 130 -21.00 11.95 -17.66
N VAL A 131 -20.22 11.53 -18.66
CA VAL A 131 -19.43 12.42 -19.51
C VAL A 131 -20.29 13.02 -20.61
N THR A 132 -20.26 14.34 -20.63
CA THR A 132 -20.68 15.29 -21.67
C THR A 132 -19.95 15.11 -23.03
N HIS A 133 -19.10 14.09 -23.20
CA HIS A 133 -18.40 13.76 -24.44
C HIS A 133 -18.67 12.32 -24.91
N ARG A 134 -19.29 12.23 -26.09
CA ARG A 134 -19.70 11.00 -26.80
C ARG A 134 -18.58 10.34 -27.62
N GLN A 135 -17.31 10.58 -27.29
CA GLN A 135 -16.19 9.98 -28.03
C GLN A 135 -15.81 8.64 -27.42
N SER A 136 -15.50 7.68 -28.30
CA SER A 136 -15.01 6.36 -27.92
C SER A 136 -13.71 6.45 -27.13
N ILE A 137 -13.46 5.52 -26.19
CA ILE A 137 -12.22 5.54 -25.40
C ILE A 137 -10.99 5.38 -26.29
N HIS A 138 -11.15 4.74 -27.43
CA HIS A 138 -10.08 4.49 -28.39
C HIS A 138 -9.56 5.78 -29.04
N ALA A 139 -10.28 6.89 -28.92
CA ALA A 139 -9.84 8.20 -29.38
C ALA A 139 -9.06 8.99 -28.31
N ILE A 140 -9.00 8.50 -27.06
CA ILE A 140 -8.31 9.18 -25.97
C ILE A 140 -6.80 9.06 -26.17
N ILE A 141 -6.14 10.22 -26.29
CA ILE A 141 -4.67 10.29 -26.31
C ILE A 141 -4.19 10.41 -24.88
N LEU A 142 -3.38 9.43 -24.47
CA LEU A 142 -2.81 9.37 -23.14
C LEU A 142 -1.45 10.06 -23.11
N LYS A 143 -1.26 10.96 -22.14
CA LYS A 143 0.03 11.58 -21.89
C LYS A 143 0.24 11.67 -20.38
N SER A 144 1.37 11.14 -19.91
CA SER A 144 1.80 11.33 -18.53
C SER A 144 2.18 12.80 -18.31
N ASP A 145 1.89 13.31 -17.12
CA ASP A 145 2.26 14.65 -16.69
C ASP A 145 3.29 14.54 -15.55
N PRO A 146 4.58 14.85 -15.81
CA PRO A 146 5.62 14.77 -14.80
C PRO A 146 5.36 15.66 -13.58
N THR A 147 4.57 16.73 -13.72
CA THR A 147 4.26 17.65 -12.60
C THR A 147 3.31 17.02 -11.57
N ARG A 148 2.64 15.93 -11.94
CA ARG A 148 1.71 15.17 -11.09
C ARG A 148 2.38 14.02 -10.34
N LEU A 149 3.66 13.74 -10.63
CA LEU A 149 4.43 12.76 -9.88
C LEU A 149 4.80 13.35 -8.52
N ASP A 150 4.31 12.73 -7.45
CA ASP A 150 4.55 13.11 -6.07
C ASP A 150 5.14 11.93 -5.28
N PRO A 151 6.48 11.76 -5.30
CA PRO A 151 7.17 10.74 -4.53
C PRO A 151 6.94 10.85 -3.00
N VAL A 152 6.62 12.04 -2.50
CA VAL A 152 6.38 12.28 -1.08
C VAL A 152 5.02 11.72 -0.67
N ALA A 153 3.97 12.00 -1.47
CA ALA A 153 2.64 11.40 -1.28
C ALA A 153 2.70 9.87 -1.41
N GLU A 154 3.45 9.34 -2.38
CA GLU A 154 3.66 7.90 -2.51
C GLU A 154 4.36 7.27 -1.30
N ALA A 155 5.43 7.89 -0.79
CA ALA A 155 6.12 7.41 0.41
C ALA A 155 5.19 7.44 1.64
N LYS A 156 4.42 8.52 1.81
CA LYS A 156 3.45 8.69 2.90
C LYS A 156 2.37 7.61 2.86
N MET A 157 1.83 7.32 1.67
CA MET A 157 0.83 6.27 1.52
C MET A 157 1.43 4.88 1.68
N ALA A 158 2.67 4.63 1.22
CA ALA A 158 3.36 3.37 1.46
C ALA A 158 3.52 3.08 2.95
N SER A 159 3.91 4.09 3.74
CA SER A 159 3.95 3.98 5.21
C SER A 159 2.55 3.69 5.79
N THR A 160 1.54 4.42 5.32
CA THR A 160 0.14 4.25 5.77
C THR A 160 -0.38 2.84 5.48
N MET A 161 -0.12 2.30 4.29
CA MET A 161 -0.52 0.95 3.89
C MET A 161 0.23 -0.14 4.65
N GLY A 162 1.48 0.12 5.04
CA GLY A 162 2.22 -0.74 5.97
C GLY A 162 1.48 -0.90 7.31
N ILE A 163 1.02 0.23 7.89
CA ILE A 163 0.24 0.23 9.13
C ILE A 163 -1.10 -0.50 8.92
N VAL A 164 -1.83 -0.20 7.84
CA VAL A 164 -3.11 -0.85 7.50
C VAL A 164 -2.95 -2.37 7.44
N LYS A 165 -1.88 -2.87 6.81
CA LYS A 165 -1.60 -4.31 6.71
C LYS A 165 -1.34 -4.94 8.08
N SER A 166 -0.53 -4.30 8.93
CA SER A 166 -0.29 -4.76 10.30
C SER A 166 -1.58 -4.76 11.11
N LEU A 167 -2.39 -3.69 11.05
CA LEU A 167 -3.66 -3.58 11.76
C LEU A 167 -4.68 -4.64 11.32
N ARG A 168 -4.77 -4.92 10.01
CA ARG A 168 -5.64 -5.98 9.49
C ARG A 168 -5.20 -7.37 9.98
N SER A 169 -3.89 -7.64 10.00
CA SER A 169 -3.37 -8.89 10.56
C SER A 169 -3.67 -9.03 12.05
N LEU A 170 -3.54 -7.93 12.81
CA LEU A 170 -3.92 -7.93 14.23
C LEU A 170 -5.41 -8.17 14.39
N ARG A 171 -6.25 -7.53 13.57
CA ARG A 171 -7.69 -7.72 13.60
C ARG A 171 -8.11 -9.18 13.45
N GLU A 172 -7.44 -9.90 12.55
CA GLU A 172 -7.63 -11.34 12.35
C GLU A 172 -7.19 -12.15 13.57
N VAL A 173 -5.99 -11.85 14.10
CA VAL A 173 -5.45 -12.53 15.29
C VAL A 173 -6.36 -12.38 16.50
N PHE A 174 -6.86 -11.17 16.75
CA PHE A 174 -7.76 -10.86 17.85
C PHE A 174 -9.23 -11.20 17.54
N GLN A 175 -9.54 -11.70 16.34
CA GLN A 175 -10.90 -12.01 15.88
C GLN A 175 -11.87 -10.86 16.16
N PHE A 176 -11.48 -9.62 15.84
CA PHE A 176 -12.41 -8.49 15.93
C PHE A 176 -13.40 -8.53 14.76
N ALA A 177 -14.68 -8.29 15.06
CA ALA A 177 -15.75 -8.29 14.06
C ALA A 177 -15.48 -7.23 12.98
N ARG A 178 -15.46 -7.59 11.68
CA ARG A 178 -15.02 -6.71 10.57
C ARG A 178 -15.82 -5.42 10.40
N ASP A 179 -17.06 -5.42 10.88
CA ASP A 179 -18.07 -4.36 10.75
C ASP A 179 -18.03 -3.33 11.89
N LYS A 180 -17.43 -3.67 13.04
CA LYS A 180 -17.42 -2.79 14.21
C LYS A 180 -16.20 -1.88 14.24
N LYS A 181 -16.40 -0.58 14.46
CA LYS A 181 -15.28 0.30 14.83
C LYS A 181 -14.66 -0.23 16.12
N THR A 182 -13.34 -0.43 16.08
CA THR A 182 -12.57 -0.89 17.23
C THR A 182 -11.78 0.29 17.76
N PRO A 183 -12.04 0.75 19.00
CA PRO A 183 -11.20 1.77 19.59
C PRO A 183 -9.79 1.19 19.73
N GLY A 184 -8.85 1.76 19.00
CA GLY A 184 -7.45 1.41 19.11
C GLY A 184 -6.63 2.66 18.93
N THR A 185 -5.94 3.05 19.98
CA THR A 185 -5.05 4.21 19.98
C THR A 185 -3.75 3.79 19.31
N LEU A 186 -3.48 4.30 18.10
CA LEU A 186 -2.20 4.08 17.42
C LEU A 186 -1.13 5.00 18.01
N PHE A 187 -0.40 4.51 19.00
CA PHE A 187 0.72 5.24 19.56
C PHE A 187 1.91 5.29 18.60
N TYR A 188 2.67 6.38 18.66
CA TYR A 188 3.93 6.54 17.95
C TYR A 188 4.94 7.20 18.87
N ASP A 189 6.08 6.55 19.08
CA ASP A 189 7.17 7.13 19.84
C ASP A 189 7.90 8.19 19.00
N SER A 190 7.77 9.46 19.43
CA SER A 190 8.23 10.66 18.72
C SER A 190 9.75 10.81 18.66
N ALA A 191 10.52 9.96 19.37
CA ALA A 191 11.97 10.04 19.42
C ALA A 191 12.69 9.77 18.08
N GLN A 192 12.00 9.13 17.12
CA GLN A 192 12.48 8.98 15.74
C GLN A 192 11.39 9.51 14.81
N ASN A 193 11.55 10.74 14.28
CA ASN A 193 10.82 11.33 13.15
C ASN A 193 9.37 10.79 12.89
N THR A 194 8.34 11.49 13.37
CA THR A 194 6.92 11.16 13.21
C THR A 194 6.62 10.66 11.80
N PRO A 195 6.02 9.47 11.61
CA PRO A 195 5.86 8.93 10.28
C PRO A 195 4.80 9.79 9.62
N LYS A 196 5.14 10.34 8.44
CA LYS A 196 4.15 11.01 7.62
C LYS A 196 3.16 9.92 7.19
N ILE A 197 1.97 9.92 7.78
CA ILE A 197 0.89 8.99 7.45
C ILE A 197 -0.39 9.77 7.13
N VAL A 198 -1.35 9.10 6.51
CA VAL A 198 -2.68 9.65 6.22
C VAL A 198 -3.67 9.00 7.19
N PRO A 199 -4.03 9.67 8.32
CA PRO A 199 -4.85 9.05 9.38
C PRO A 199 -6.24 8.63 8.89
N GLU A 200 -6.82 9.40 7.98
CA GLU A 200 -8.13 9.14 7.37
C GLU A 200 -8.18 7.76 6.69
N VAL A 201 -7.09 7.36 6.02
CA VAL A 201 -6.99 6.07 5.33
C VAL A 201 -6.99 4.92 6.34
N VAL A 202 -6.27 5.07 7.45
CA VAL A 202 -6.23 4.06 8.53
C VAL A 202 -7.62 3.88 9.14
N GLU A 203 -8.34 4.97 9.38
CA GLU A 203 -9.70 4.91 9.92
C GLU A 203 -10.66 4.25 8.94
N SER A 204 -10.63 4.64 7.66
CA SER A 204 -11.53 4.09 6.65
C SER A 204 -11.27 2.59 6.39
N LEU A 205 -10.00 2.20 6.27
CA LEU A 205 -9.63 0.84 5.84
C LEU A 205 -9.60 -0.21 6.95
N CYS A 206 -9.44 0.21 8.21
CA CYS A 206 -9.31 -0.71 9.35
C CYS A 206 -10.33 -0.47 10.46
N GLY A 207 -11.08 0.63 10.44
CA GLY A 207 -12.05 0.96 11.48
C GLY A 207 -11.42 1.28 12.84
N PHE A 208 -10.13 1.60 12.86
CA PHE A 208 -9.39 2.07 14.04
C PHE A 208 -9.24 3.57 13.96
N LYS A 209 -9.56 4.30 15.03
CA LYS A 209 -9.31 5.74 15.10
C LYS A 209 -7.86 5.96 15.53
N PRO A 210 -6.92 6.35 14.63
CA PRO A 210 -5.56 6.63 15.04
C PRO A 210 -5.55 7.83 16.00
N VAL A 211 -4.82 7.69 17.10
CA VAL A 211 -4.63 8.77 18.09
C VAL A 211 -3.15 8.79 18.38
N PHE A 212 -2.49 9.87 17.97
CA PHE A 212 -1.07 10.06 18.16
C PHE A 212 -0.82 10.54 19.60
N ALA A 213 -0.23 9.67 20.41
CA ALA A 213 0.18 9.96 21.77
C ALA A 213 1.46 9.17 22.09
N GLU A 214 2.18 9.60 23.12
CA GLU A 214 3.30 8.84 23.69
C GLU A 214 2.80 7.54 24.35
N ILE A 215 3.60 6.48 24.22
CA ILE A 215 3.30 5.18 24.83
C ILE A 215 3.56 5.30 26.33
N ASP A 216 2.49 5.35 27.11
CA ASP A 216 2.57 5.13 28.55
C ASP A 216 2.56 3.61 28.82
N ALA A 217 3.76 3.02 28.88
CA ALA A 217 3.97 1.58 29.10
C ALA A 217 3.43 1.08 30.46
N SER A 218 3.01 1.99 31.35
CA SER A 218 2.40 1.63 32.65
C SER A 218 0.95 1.13 32.54
N LYS A 219 0.31 1.24 31.36
CA LYS A 219 -1.08 0.82 31.16
C LYS A 219 -1.16 -0.59 30.56
N ASN A 220 -1.64 -1.54 31.36
CA ASN A 220 -1.80 -2.96 31.00
C ASN A 220 -2.71 -3.25 29.78
N ASP A 221 -3.47 -2.28 29.27
CA ASP A 221 -4.43 -2.49 28.18
C ASP A 221 -3.83 -2.34 26.77
N ILE A 222 -2.52 -2.11 26.66
CA ILE A 222 -1.84 -1.76 25.41
C ILE A 222 -1.08 -2.96 24.87
N VAL A 223 -1.25 -3.24 23.58
CA VAL A 223 -0.53 -4.30 22.86
C VAL A 223 0.38 -3.67 21.80
N PRO A 224 1.70 -3.81 21.93
CA PRO A 224 2.61 -3.29 20.93
C PRO A 224 2.71 -4.22 19.70
N PHE A 225 2.96 -3.64 18.53
CA PHE A 225 3.10 -4.37 17.27
C PHE A 225 4.11 -3.70 16.33
N THR A 226 4.69 -4.48 15.42
CA THR A 226 5.66 -3.97 14.43
C THR A 226 4.97 -3.65 13.11
N VAL A 227 5.44 -2.60 12.44
CA VAL A 227 5.13 -2.35 11.04
C VAL A 227 6.40 -2.60 10.21
N PRO A 228 6.38 -3.52 9.24
CA PRO A 228 7.53 -3.76 8.37
C PRO A 228 8.00 -2.47 7.71
N ASN A 229 9.33 -2.26 7.65
CA ASN A 229 9.98 -1.11 7.01
C ASN A 229 9.59 0.28 7.56
N LEU A 230 9.00 0.34 8.76
CA LEU A 230 8.69 1.58 9.45
C LEU A 230 9.40 1.60 10.81
N PRO A 231 10.33 2.55 11.03
CA PRO A 231 10.88 2.78 12.35
C PRO A 231 9.81 3.42 13.26
N GLY A 232 9.74 2.95 14.50
CA GLY A 232 8.78 3.41 15.48
C GLY A 232 8.16 2.27 16.30
N SER A 233 7.67 2.62 17.48
CA SER A 233 6.89 1.75 18.34
C SER A 233 5.41 1.99 18.05
N PHE A 234 4.68 0.95 17.68
CA PHE A 234 3.23 1.02 17.45
C PHE A 234 2.52 0.18 18.50
N ALA A 235 1.36 0.63 18.95
CA ALA A 235 0.54 -0.16 19.86
C ALA A 235 -0.96 0.06 19.64
N ILE A 236 -1.78 -0.84 20.19
CA ILE A 236 -3.24 -0.78 20.14
C ILE A 236 -3.80 -1.07 21.54
N LYS A 237 -4.83 -0.32 21.93
CA LYS A 237 -5.61 -0.63 23.14
C LYS A 237 -6.59 -1.79 22.90
N ILE A 238 -6.54 -2.84 23.71
CA ILE A 238 -7.37 -4.06 23.55
C ILE A 238 -7.95 -4.50 24.90
N GLN A 239 -9.07 -5.22 24.87
CA GLN A 239 -9.65 -5.87 26.07
C GLN A 239 -8.72 -6.98 26.60
N ALA A 240 -8.52 -7.03 27.92
CA ALA A 240 -7.59 -7.94 28.60
C ALA A 240 -7.77 -9.43 28.22
N GLU A 241 -9.01 -9.87 27.98
CA GLU A 241 -9.33 -11.26 27.60
C GLU A 241 -8.62 -11.72 26.31
N LYS A 242 -8.49 -10.81 25.34
CA LYS A 242 -7.91 -11.13 24.03
C LYS A 242 -6.38 -10.94 23.99
N GLN A 243 -5.81 -10.26 24.98
CA GLN A 243 -4.38 -9.97 25.08
C GLN A 243 -3.56 -11.23 25.30
N ALA A 244 -4.01 -12.15 26.16
CA ALA A 244 -3.31 -13.40 26.45
C ALA A 244 -3.13 -14.28 25.20
N SER A 245 -4.17 -14.35 24.36
CA SER A 245 -4.12 -15.07 23.08
C SER A 245 -3.08 -14.48 22.13
N TYR A 246 -2.99 -13.15 22.05
CA TYR A 246 -1.99 -12.48 21.23
C TYR A 246 -0.58 -12.68 21.73
N LEU A 247 -0.33 -12.55 23.04
CA LEU A 247 1.00 -12.79 23.60
C LEU A 247 1.45 -14.24 23.34
N GLY A 248 0.54 -15.21 23.39
CA GLY A 248 0.82 -16.60 23.01
C GLY A 248 1.24 -16.72 21.55
N LEU A 249 0.49 -16.12 20.63
CA LEU A 249 0.81 -16.13 19.19
C LEU A 249 2.07 -15.34 18.86
N LEU A 250 2.35 -14.26 19.58
CA LEU A 250 3.58 -13.48 19.42
C LEU A 250 4.80 -14.31 19.86
N LYS A 251 4.71 -15.04 20.98
CA LYS A 251 5.74 -16.01 21.39
C LYS A 251 5.97 -17.09 20.33
N GLU A 252 4.91 -17.63 19.75
CA GLU A 252 5.02 -18.64 18.68
C GLU A 252 5.68 -18.06 17.41
N ARG A 253 5.26 -16.85 16.98
CA ARG A 253 5.90 -16.16 15.84
C ARG A 253 7.36 -15.85 16.11
N LEU A 254 7.68 -15.44 17.33
CA LEU A 254 9.06 -15.18 17.75
C LEU A 254 9.90 -16.45 17.62
N SER A 255 9.42 -17.59 18.13
CA SER A 255 10.09 -18.89 17.98
C SER A 255 10.33 -19.25 16.51
N LYS A 256 9.31 -19.09 15.65
CA LYS A 256 9.43 -19.37 14.21
C LYS A 256 10.42 -18.42 13.51
N ASN A 257 10.49 -17.15 13.91
CA ASN A 257 11.43 -16.20 13.34
C ASN A 257 12.86 -16.42 13.86
N ASP A 258 13.04 -16.80 15.12
CA ASP A 258 14.33 -17.23 15.66
C ASP A 258 14.87 -18.44 14.86
N GLU A 259 14.04 -19.44 14.56
CA GLU A 259 14.44 -20.55 13.68
C GLU A 259 14.84 -20.10 12.26
N ARG A 260 14.17 -19.07 11.71
CA ARG A 260 14.51 -18.52 10.39
C ARG A 260 15.83 -17.77 10.42
N VAL A 261 16.11 -17.02 11.48
CA VAL A 261 17.40 -16.35 11.70
C VAL A 261 18.52 -17.40 11.75
N GLU A 262 18.36 -18.47 12.53
CA GLU A 262 19.36 -19.54 12.60
C GLU A 262 19.61 -20.21 11.23
N LYS A 263 18.55 -20.49 10.47
CA LYS A 263 18.68 -21.03 9.10
C LYS A 263 19.41 -20.06 8.16
N GLN A 264 19.16 -18.75 8.25
CA GLN A 264 19.85 -17.75 7.45
C GLN A 264 21.32 -17.56 7.88
N ARG A 265 21.62 -17.61 9.18
CA ARG A 265 22.99 -17.61 9.71
C ARG A 265 23.79 -18.79 9.18
N ALA A 266 23.24 -20.00 9.26
CA ALA A 266 23.89 -21.20 8.73
C ALA A 266 24.13 -21.12 7.21
N LEU A 267 23.20 -20.52 6.45
CA LEU A 267 23.37 -20.29 5.02
C LEU A 267 24.49 -19.26 4.72
N LEU A 268 24.53 -18.17 5.49
CA LEU A 268 25.58 -17.16 5.39
C LEU A 268 26.96 -17.76 5.69
N ASP A 269 27.07 -18.59 6.71
CA ASP A 269 28.33 -19.26 7.06
C ASP A 269 28.81 -20.18 5.93
N ARG A 270 27.90 -20.90 5.27
CA ARG A 270 28.23 -21.68 4.06
C ARG A 270 28.74 -20.79 2.92
N PHE A 271 28.08 -19.65 2.66
CA PHE A 271 28.54 -18.71 1.63
C PHE A 271 29.91 -18.12 1.96
N ARG A 272 30.15 -17.76 3.23
CA ARG A 272 31.46 -17.28 3.71
C ARG A 272 32.53 -18.35 3.55
N GLN A 273 32.22 -19.62 3.83
CA GLN A 273 33.16 -20.72 3.67
C GLN A 273 33.52 -20.95 2.20
N ILE A 274 32.53 -20.97 1.29
CA ILE A 274 32.76 -21.09 -0.15
C ILE A 274 33.59 -19.92 -0.67
N ALA A 275 33.24 -18.68 -0.28
CA ALA A 275 33.98 -17.49 -0.67
C ALA A 275 35.44 -17.55 -0.19
N ARG A 276 35.69 -17.96 1.05
CA ARG A 276 37.06 -18.14 1.59
C ARG A 276 37.86 -19.18 0.79
N THR A 277 37.28 -20.35 0.51
CA THR A 277 37.93 -21.40 -0.29
C THR A 277 38.24 -20.93 -1.71
N ASN A 278 37.32 -20.21 -2.33
CA ASN A 278 37.50 -19.68 -3.69
C ASN A 278 38.51 -18.52 -3.73
N ILE A 279 38.61 -17.70 -2.68
CA ILE A 279 39.62 -16.65 -2.56
C ILE A 279 41.02 -17.27 -2.45
N ALA A 280 41.18 -18.29 -1.59
CA ALA A 280 42.44 -19.00 -1.36
C ALA A 280 42.94 -19.79 -2.58
N ASN A 281 42.05 -20.12 -3.52
CA ASN A 281 42.42 -20.79 -4.76
C ASN A 281 42.76 -19.78 -5.87
N GLU A 282 44.03 -19.74 -6.27
CA GLU A 282 44.54 -18.84 -7.32
C GLU A 282 43.99 -19.18 -8.72
N LYS A 283 43.51 -20.41 -8.95
CA LYS A 283 42.94 -20.82 -10.24
C LYS A 283 41.50 -20.34 -10.49
N VAL A 284 40.87 -19.70 -9.50
CA VAL A 284 39.47 -19.22 -9.61
C VAL A 284 39.45 -17.83 -10.24
N ARG A 285 38.67 -17.66 -11.33
CA ARG A 285 38.48 -16.37 -12.02
C ARG A 285 37.98 -15.26 -11.08
N ALA A 286 38.48 -14.04 -11.29
CA ALA A 286 38.11 -12.84 -10.53
C ALA A 286 36.59 -12.58 -10.51
N ASP A 287 35.91 -12.76 -11.65
CA ASP A 287 34.45 -12.57 -11.76
C ASP A 287 33.66 -13.48 -10.81
N ARG A 288 34.14 -14.70 -10.60
CA ARG A 288 33.49 -15.67 -9.71
C ARG A 288 33.68 -15.26 -8.24
N LYS A 289 34.88 -14.77 -7.88
CA LYS A 289 35.15 -14.21 -6.54
C LYS A 289 34.27 -12.98 -6.27
N ALA A 290 34.08 -12.11 -7.25
CA ALA A 290 33.19 -10.94 -7.14
C ALA A 290 31.71 -11.33 -6.98
N LYS A 291 31.24 -12.36 -7.69
CA LYS A 291 29.88 -12.88 -7.55
C LYS A 291 29.62 -13.49 -6.16
N ASP A 292 30.58 -14.26 -5.65
CA ASP A 292 30.51 -14.85 -4.30
C ASP A 292 30.48 -13.76 -3.22
N ALA A 293 31.29 -12.70 -3.37
CA ALA A 293 31.28 -11.55 -2.47
C ALA A 293 29.91 -10.82 -2.47
N LYS A 294 29.29 -10.63 -3.65
CA LYS A 294 27.94 -10.06 -3.76
C LYS A 294 26.87 -10.93 -3.10
N LEU A 295 26.98 -12.26 -3.21
CA LEU A 295 26.07 -13.20 -2.56
C LEU A 295 26.18 -13.12 -1.04
N VAL A 296 27.40 -13.02 -0.50
CA VAL A 296 27.64 -12.81 0.94
C VAL A 296 27.02 -11.49 1.40
N GLN A 297 27.28 -10.37 0.72
CA GLN A 297 26.70 -9.08 1.07
C GLN A 297 25.17 -9.09 1.07
N ASN A 298 24.55 -9.70 0.05
CA ASN A 298 23.10 -9.81 -0.02
C ASN A 298 22.52 -10.69 1.10
N ALA A 299 23.23 -11.75 1.49
CA ALA A 299 22.84 -12.62 2.60
C ALA A 299 22.99 -11.92 3.95
N GLU A 300 24.07 -11.13 4.14
CA GLU A 300 24.29 -10.31 5.33
C GLU A 300 23.20 -9.25 5.50
N ALA A 301 22.86 -8.51 4.44
CA ALA A 301 21.79 -7.52 4.49
C ALA A 301 20.44 -8.15 4.87
N LYS A 302 20.12 -9.32 4.31
CA LYS A 302 18.90 -10.05 4.66
C LYS A 302 18.89 -10.51 6.12
N LEU A 303 20.01 -11.02 6.62
CA LEU A 303 20.14 -11.45 8.01
C LEU A 303 19.97 -10.27 8.97
N GLN A 304 20.58 -9.12 8.67
CA GLN A 304 20.49 -7.93 9.48
C GLN A 304 19.05 -7.43 9.63
N ILE A 305 18.28 -7.42 8.54
CA ILE A 305 16.84 -7.07 8.56
C ILE A 305 16.06 -8.03 9.46
N LEU A 306 16.28 -9.34 9.33
CA LEU A 306 15.62 -10.36 10.14
C LEU A 306 15.96 -10.25 11.64
N GLU A 307 17.21 -9.96 11.96
CA GLU A 307 17.66 -9.76 13.35
C GLU A 307 17.07 -8.50 13.98
N GLU A 308 16.95 -7.41 13.21
CA GLU A 308 16.25 -6.20 13.65
C GLU A 308 14.77 -6.46 13.90
N GLU A 309 14.10 -7.22 13.02
CA GLU A 309 12.71 -7.62 13.22
C GLU A 309 12.53 -8.44 14.51
N VAL A 310 13.37 -9.43 14.75
CA VAL A 310 13.36 -10.24 15.99
C VAL A 310 13.61 -9.37 17.21
N LYS A 311 14.59 -8.46 17.16
CA LYS A 311 14.87 -7.53 18.26
C LYS A 311 13.65 -6.66 18.59
N LYS A 312 12.95 -6.15 17.58
CA LYS A 312 11.70 -5.39 17.76
C LYS A 312 10.59 -6.26 18.37
N MET A 313 10.41 -7.51 17.90
CA MET A 313 9.41 -8.43 18.48
C MET A 313 9.73 -8.82 19.93
N ARG A 314 11.01 -8.97 20.29
CA ARG A 314 11.40 -9.21 21.69
C ARG A 314 11.12 -8.00 22.58
N ALA A 315 11.42 -6.80 22.09
CA ALA A 315 11.10 -5.57 22.82
C ALA A 315 9.60 -5.48 23.15
N GLN A 316 8.74 -5.92 22.25
CA GLN A 316 7.27 -5.95 22.43
C GLN A 316 6.78 -6.93 23.49
N LEU A 317 7.57 -7.95 23.80
CA LEU A 317 7.16 -9.04 24.68
C LEU A 317 7.59 -8.81 26.14
N TYR A 318 8.61 -7.98 26.33
CA TYR A 318 9.25 -7.71 27.62
C TYR A 318 9.19 -6.23 28.03
N SER A 319 8.48 -5.38 27.27
CA SER A 319 8.08 -4.02 27.65
C SER A 319 6.72 -4.04 28.34
#